data_AF-A0A427ALL7-F1
#
_entry.id   AF-A0A427ALL7-F1
#
_cell.length_a   1.000
_cell.length_b   1.000
_cell.length_c   1.000
_cell.angle_alpha   90.00
_cell.angle_beta   90.00
_cell.angle_gamma   90.00
#
_symmetry.space_group_name_H-M   'P 1'
#
loop_
_entity.id
_entity.type
_entity.pdbx_description
1 polymer ?
#
loop_
_entity_poly.entity_id
_entity_poly.type
_entity_poly.pdbx_seq_one_letter_code
_entity_poly.pdbx_strand_id
1 'polypeptide(L)'
;MSGSETSYSCCRTEEMVFGFFLLLVVITAPANAQPNTRGFISIDCGNPNSGYFDTVTQVEYVSDDRFIDVGSDFDIQSNYVNSSVPTQELNLRSFPDGVRNCYTLKPVSRNNTHLVRATFMYGNYDGKNSSVEFDLHIGVNHWKKMTISDPSTIYTAEALSFATDNFTSVCLIDTGGGTPFMSSLELRPLENGLYREYVNASQSVVLVTRRNMGATKSLR
;
A
#
# COMPACT_ATOMS: atom_id res chain seq x y z
N MET A 1 -55.80 78.98 38.02
CA MET A 1 -56.35 78.32 39.24
C MET A 1 -57.31 77.27 38.76
N SER A 2 -57.15 76.02 39.23
CA SER A 2 -57.88 74.81 38.82
C SER A 2 -57.52 74.32 37.41
N GLY A 3 -56.98 73.11 37.17
CA GLY A 3 -57.17 71.82 37.84
C GLY A 3 -57.72 70.87 36.76
N SER A 4 -56.84 70.07 36.12
CA SER A 4 -56.62 68.64 36.36
C SER A 4 -57.63 67.71 35.65
N GLU A 5 -57.13 66.91 34.70
CA GLU A 5 -57.22 65.44 34.65
C GLU A 5 -57.00 64.92 33.21
N THR A 6 -55.91 64.18 33.01
CA THR A 6 -55.63 63.40 31.81
C THR A 6 -56.00 61.95 32.05
N SER A 7 -56.73 61.39 31.08
CA SER A 7 -57.35 60.06 31.06
C SER A 7 -56.35 58.91 30.89
N TYR A 8 -56.73 57.74 31.40
CA TYR A 8 -56.00 56.47 31.43
C TYR A 8 -56.13 55.65 30.15
N SER A 9 -55.05 55.01 29.69
CA SER A 9 -55.02 53.71 28.98
C SER A 9 -53.57 53.44 28.53
N CYS A 10 -53.00 52.23 28.54
CA CYS A 10 -53.44 50.90 28.92
C CYS A 10 -52.15 50.10 29.24
N CYS A 11 -52.27 49.11 30.11
CA CYS A 11 -51.23 48.21 30.58
C CYS A 11 -50.51 47.50 29.40
N ARG A 12 -49.19 47.67 29.28
CA ARG A 12 -48.35 46.80 28.45
C ARG A 12 -47.74 45.74 29.36
N THR A 13 -48.20 44.52 29.21
CA THR A 13 -47.57 43.29 29.71
C THR A 13 -46.20 43.15 29.06
N GLU A 14 -45.13 43.17 29.85
CA GLU A 14 -43.80 42.75 29.40
C GLU A 14 -43.72 41.22 29.50
N GLU A 15 -43.78 40.56 28.34
CA GLU A 15 -43.53 39.12 28.21
C GLU A 15 -42.04 38.85 28.53
N MET A 16 -41.78 38.13 29.62
CA MET A 16 -40.44 37.67 30.00
C MET A 16 -40.03 36.52 29.07
N VAL A 17 -39.44 36.84 27.92
CA VAL A 17 -38.93 35.84 26.97
C VAL A 17 -37.71 35.15 27.58
N PHE A 18 -37.93 33.98 28.19
CA PHE A 18 -36.86 33.06 28.59
C PHE A 18 -36.19 32.50 27.32
N GLY A 19 -35.11 33.14 26.87
CA GLY A 19 -34.27 32.65 25.79
C GLY A 19 -33.48 31.41 26.23
N PHE A 20 -33.96 30.22 25.85
CA PHE A 20 -33.13 29.00 25.88
C PHE A 20 -32.06 29.11 24.79
N PHE A 21 -30.84 29.52 25.16
CA PHE A 21 -29.66 29.34 24.30
C PHE A 21 -29.30 27.85 24.27
N LEU A 22 -29.74 27.14 23.23
CA LEU A 22 -29.22 25.81 22.89
C LEU A 22 -27.76 25.95 22.48
N LEU A 23 -26.84 25.69 23.41
CA LEU A 23 -25.40 25.53 23.13
C LEU A 23 -25.24 24.26 22.28
N LEU A 24 -25.13 24.43 20.97
CA LEU A 24 -24.77 23.38 20.03
C LEU A 24 -23.28 23.04 20.25
N VAL A 25 -23.02 22.07 21.13
CA VAL A 25 -21.68 21.51 21.30
C VAL A 25 -21.38 20.71 20.03
N VAL A 26 -20.69 21.32 19.08
CA VAL A 26 -20.12 20.63 17.93
C VAL A 26 -18.94 19.82 18.47
N ILE A 27 -19.18 18.55 18.78
CA ILE A 27 -18.12 17.58 19.08
C ILE A 27 -17.41 17.34 17.74
N THR A 28 -16.35 18.09 17.46
CA THR A 28 -15.43 17.72 16.40
C THR A 28 -14.66 16.51 16.88
N ALA A 29 -15.18 15.32 16.60
CA ALA A 29 -14.36 14.12 16.63
C ALA A 29 -13.15 14.37 15.71
N PRO A 30 -11.91 14.08 16.15
CA PRO A 30 -10.79 14.09 15.24
C PRO A 30 -11.15 13.11 14.12
N ALA A 31 -11.31 13.63 12.90
CA ALA A 31 -11.43 12.78 11.73
C ALA A 31 -10.08 12.08 11.58
N ASN A 32 -9.94 10.90 12.18
CA ASN A 32 -8.99 9.91 11.69
C ASN A 32 -9.46 9.60 10.27
N ALA A 33 -8.93 10.31 9.28
CA ALA A 33 -9.08 9.94 7.90
C ALA A 33 -8.48 8.53 7.78
N GLN A 34 -9.33 7.51 7.74
CA GLN A 34 -8.87 6.17 7.40
C GLN A 34 -8.20 6.28 6.03
N PRO A 35 -6.99 5.72 5.86
CA PRO A 35 -6.32 5.76 4.57
C PRO A 35 -7.26 5.16 3.51
N ASN A 36 -7.44 5.87 2.40
CA ASN A 36 -8.26 5.39 1.29
C ASN A 36 -7.50 4.25 0.59
N THR A 37 -7.72 3.02 1.04
CA THR A 37 -7.10 1.80 0.49
C THR A 37 -7.89 1.21 -0.67
N ARG A 38 -8.85 1.96 -1.24
CA ARG A 38 -9.69 1.47 -2.33
C ARG A 38 -8.83 1.08 -3.54
N GLY A 39 -8.96 -0.17 -3.97
CA GLY A 39 -8.23 -0.71 -5.13
C GLY A 39 -6.77 -1.06 -4.84
N PHE A 40 -6.35 -1.01 -3.57
CA PHE A 40 -5.04 -1.52 -3.17
C PHE A 40 -5.04 -3.04 -3.30
N ILE A 41 -3.93 -3.57 -3.78
CA ILE A 41 -3.61 -5.00 -3.68
C ILE A 41 -2.33 -5.08 -2.85
N SER A 42 -2.34 -5.88 -1.80
CA SER A 42 -1.23 -6.07 -0.88
C SER A 42 -1.14 -7.55 -0.56
N ILE A 43 -0.06 -8.18 -1.01
CA ILE A 43 0.12 -9.63 -1.01
C ILE A 43 1.29 -9.97 -0.11
N ASP A 44 1.04 -10.87 0.83
CA ASP A 44 2.04 -11.52 1.68
C ASP A 44 2.33 -12.90 1.07
N CYS A 45 3.49 -13.02 0.43
CA CYS A 45 3.80 -14.16 -0.44
C CYS A 45 4.32 -15.33 0.38
N GLY A 46 3.81 -16.53 0.10
CA GLY A 46 4.24 -17.75 0.81
C GLY A 46 3.70 -17.88 2.23
N ASN A 47 2.68 -17.10 2.59
CA ASN A 47 1.92 -17.27 3.83
C ASN A 47 0.45 -17.57 3.50
N PRO A 48 0.02 -18.84 3.56
CA PRO A 48 -1.37 -19.21 3.25
C PRO A 48 -2.38 -18.71 4.30
N ASN A 49 -1.91 -18.28 5.47
CA ASN A 49 -2.75 -17.82 6.58
C ASN A 49 -2.92 -16.29 6.60
N SER A 50 -2.43 -15.57 5.58
CA SER A 50 -2.54 -14.11 5.54
C SER A 50 -3.98 -13.64 5.39
N GLY A 51 -4.29 -12.56 6.09
CA GLY A 51 -5.64 -12.00 6.23
C GLY A 51 -5.65 -11.00 7.38
N TYR A 52 -4.65 -10.13 7.42
CA TYR A 52 -4.40 -9.23 8.53
C TYR A 52 -4.21 -7.79 8.04
N PHE A 53 -4.40 -6.84 8.94
CA PHE A 53 -4.10 -5.43 8.70
C PHE A 53 -2.75 -5.09 9.30
N ASP A 54 -1.88 -4.47 8.51
CA ASP A 54 -0.64 -3.92 9.02
C ASP A 54 -0.95 -2.85 10.08
N THR A 55 -0.35 -3.01 11.26
CA THR A 55 -0.72 -2.21 12.45
C THR A 55 -0.39 -0.72 12.29
N VAL A 56 0.56 -0.37 11.42
CA VAL A 56 1.02 1.00 11.21
C VAL A 56 0.25 1.67 10.07
N THR A 57 0.16 1.01 8.92
CA THR A 57 -0.41 1.56 7.69
C THR A 57 -1.91 1.28 7.55
N GLN A 58 -2.46 0.36 8.35
CA GLN A 58 -3.84 -0.10 8.27
C GLN A 58 -4.20 -0.67 6.89
N VAL A 59 -3.21 -1.18 6.15
CA VAL A 59 -3.40 -1.86 4.86
C VAL A 59 -3.57 -3.35 5.10
N GLU A 60 -4.57 -3.93 4.46
CA GLU A 60 -4.79 -5.38 4.48
C GLU A 60 -3.75 -6.11 3.61
N TYR A 61 -3.16 -7.16 4.15
CA TYR A 61 -2.36 -8.13 3.40
C TYR A 61 -3.11 -9.45 3.30
N VAL A 62 -3.11 -10.03 2.11
CA VAL A 62 -3.77 -11.30 1.77
C VAL A 62 -2.76 -12.30 1.23
N SER A 63 -3.10 -13.60 1.29
CA SER A 63 -2.28 -14.67 0.72
C SER A 63 -2.12 -14.51 -0.80
N ASP A 64 -0.99 -14.97 -1.32
CA ASP A 64 -0.72 -15.02 -2.76
C ASP A 64 -1.43 -16.12 -3.54
N ASP A 65 -2.09 -17.07 -2.88
CA ASP A 65 -2.71 -18.26 -3.50
C ASP A 65 -3.73 -17.93 -4.61
N ARG A 66 -4.29 -16.72 -4.64
CA ARG A 66 -5.25 -16.27 -5.67
C ARG A 66 -4.61 -15.55 -6.85
N PHE A 67 -3.30 -15.32 -6.80
CA PHE A 67 -2.55 -14.51 -7.75
C PHE A 67 -1.53 -15.32 -8.53
N ILE A 68 -1.11 -16.48 -8.01
CA ILE A 68 -0.16 -17.40 -8.65
C ILE A 68 -0.42 -18.85 -8.19
N ASP A 69 -0.29 -19.82 -9.10
CA ASP A 69 -0.60 -21.24 -8.85
C ASP A 69 0.65 -22.14 -8.77
N VAL A 70 1.85 -21.55 -8.81
CA VAL A 70 3.14 -22.25 -8.87
C VAL A 70 4.09 -21.73 -7.81
N GLY A 71 5.15 -22.51 -7.53
CA GLY A 71 6.14 -22.17 -6.51
C GLY A 71 5.83 -22.80 -5.16
N SER A 72 6.74 -22.62 -4.22
CA SER A 72 6.73 -23.25 -2.89
C SER A 72 6.89 -22.22 -1.79
N ASP A 73 6.15 -22.40 -0.71
CA ASP A 73 6.11 -21.49 0.42
C ASP A 73 7.24 -21.80 1.41
N PHE A 74 7.86 -20.75 1.94
CA PHE A 74 8.91 -20.88 2.94
C PHE A 74 8.81 -19.79 4.01
N ASP A 75 9.17 -20.16 5.24
CA ASP A 75 9.55 -19.22 6.28
C ASP A 75 11.04 -18.85 6.14
N ILE A 76 11.40 -17.63 6.53
CA ILE A 76 12.80 -17.29 6.74
C ILE A 76 13.36 -18.05 7.96
N GLN A 77 14.68 -18.25 8.01
CA GLN A 77 15.30 -18.90 9.18
C GLN A 77 15.16 -18.04 10.45
N SER A 78 14.97 -18.70 11.58
CA SER A 78 14.67 -18.05 12.86
C SER A 78 15.71 -17.04 13.34
N ASN A 79 16.98 -17.21 12.95
CA ASN A 79 18.05 -16.26 13.28
C ASN A 79 17.97 -14.93 12.50
N TYR A 80 17.14 -14.84 11.46
CA TYR A 80 16.84 -13.60 10.74
C TYR A 80 15.55 -12.93 11.21
N VAL A 81 14.74 -13.62 12.03
CA VAL A 81 13.50 -13.08 12.60
C VAL A 81 13.83 -12.17 13.78
N ASN A 82 13.39 -10.92 13.71
CA ASN A 82 13.46 -9.97 14.82
C ASN A 82 12.35 -8.93 14.72
N SER A 83 12.17 -8.11 15.77
CA SER A 83 11.08 -7.12 15.86
C SER A 83 11.12 -6.00 14.82
N SER A 84 12.22 -5.85 14.08
CA SER A 84 12.35 -4.86 13.01
C SER A 84 11.92 -5.40 11.64
N VAL A 85 11.76 -6.71 11.50
CA VAL A 85 11.32 -7.35 10.25
C VAL A 85 9.79 -7.26 10.17
N PRO A 86 9.22 -6.59 9.16
CA PRO A 86 7.77 -6.52 9.00
C PRO A 86 7.17 -7.90 8.74
N THR A 87 5.90 -8.09 9.11
CA THR A 87 5.20 -9.38 9.00
C THR A 87 5.25 -9.95 7.58
N GLN A 88 5.04 -9.14 6.55
CA GLN A 88 5.04 -9.60 5.15
C GLN A 88 6.44 -9.93 4.58
N GLU A 89 7.48 -9.86 5.42
CA GLU A 89 8.86 -10.23 5.04
C GLU A 89 9.34 -11.47 5.82
N LEU A 90 8.47 -12.09 6.62
CA LEU A 90 8.77 -13.32 7.37
C LEU A 90 8.59 -14.58 6.52
N ASN A 91 7.83 -14.45 5.44
CA ASN A 91 7.51 -15.50 4.48
C ASN A 91 7.96 -15.10 3.08
N LEU A 92 8.12 -16.10 2.22
CA LEU A 92 8.32 -15.91 0.80
C LEU A 92 7.79 -17.09 0.01
N ARG A 93 7.41 -16.82 -1.24
CA ARG A 93 7.21 -17.87 -2.25
C ARG A 93 8.44 -17.97 -3.14
N SER A 94 8.96 -19.19 -3.25
CA SER A 94 10.13 -19.57 -4.04
C SER A 94 9.71 -20.22 -5.37
N PHE A 95 10.46 -19.96 -6.44
CA PHE A 95 10.17 -20.45 -7.78
C PHE A 95 11.34 -21.27 -8.34
N PRO A 96 11.56 -22.50 -7.85
CA PRO A 96 12.65 -23.38 -8.32
C PRO A 96 12.41 -23.92 -9.73
N ASP A 97 11.14 -23.97 -10.15
CA ASP A 97 10.71 -24.51 -11.43
C ASP A 97 10.27 -23.38 -12.37
N GLY A 98 10.57 -23.56 -13.66
CA GLY A 98 10.13 -22.67 -14.72
C GLY A 98 10.99 -21.40 -14.88
N VAL A 99 11.18 -21.00 -16.13
CA VAL A 99 11.99 -19.82 -16.47
C VAL A 99 11.26 -18.51 -16.15
N ARG A 100 9.93 -18.52 -16.11
CA ARG A 100 9.09 -17.33 -15.95
C ARG A 100 7.88 -17.62 -15.09
N ASN A 101 7.81 -16.95 -13.94
CA ASN A 101 6.75 -17.12 -12.95
C ASN A 101 6.04 -15.78 -12.74
N CYS A 102 4.73 -15.71 -12.98
CA CYS A 102 3.99 -14.45 -13.08
C CYS A 102 2.79 -14.42 -12.13
N TYR A 103 2.77 -13.41 -11.26
CA TYR A 103 1.59 -13.01 -10.52
C TYR A 103 0.60 -12.30 -11.46
N THR A 104 -0.68 -12.62 -11.35
CA THR A 104 -1.76 -11.89 -12.05
C THR A 104 -2.54 -11.04 -11.07
N LEU A 105 -2.33 -9.72 -11.13
CA LEU A 105 -2.97 -8.75 -10.25
C LEU A 105 -4.27 -8.24 -10.89
N LYS A 106 -5.40 -8.48 -10.22
CA LYS A 106 -6.73 -8.03 -10.64
C LYS A 106 -7.64 -7.84 -9.42
N PRO A 107 -8.59 -6.89 -9.44
CA PRO A 107 -8.85 -5.93 -10.53
C PRO A 107 -7.85 -4.75 -10.53
N VAL A 108 -7.53 -4.25 -11.72
CA VAL A 108 -6.75 -3.01 -11.92
C VAL A 108 -7.59 -2.03 -12.73
N SER A 109 -7.50 -0.74 -12.41
CA SER A 109 -8.19 0.30 -13.18
C SER A 109 -7.54 0.46 -14.56
N ARG A 110 -8.25 0.04 -15.60
CA ARG A 110 -7.82 0.21 -16.98
C ARG A 110 -7.58 1.68 -17.31
N ASN A 111 -6.56 1.95 -18.13
CA ASN A 111 -6.10 3.27 -18.53
C ASN A 111 -5.69 4.17 -17.36
N ASN A 112 -5.19 3.57 -16.28
CA ASN A 112 -4.68 4.30 -15.13
C ASN A 112 -3.24 3.90 -14.78
N THR A 113 -2.52 4.86 -14.18
CA THR A 113 -1.19 4.64 -13.63
C THR A 113 -1.30 4.03 -12.24
N HIS A 114 -0.42 3.07 -11.94
CA HIS A 114 -0.30 2.46 -10.63
C HIS A 114 1.18 2.32 -10.24
N LEU A 115 1.44 2.43 -8.94
CA LEU A 115 2.71 2.02 -8.35
C LEU A 115 2.67 0.51 -8.14
N VAL A 116 3.69 -0.19 -8.62
CA VAL A 116 4.00 -1.57 -8.26
C VAL A 116 5.22 -1.56 -7.36
N ARG A 117 5.14 -2.27 -6.24
CA ARG A 117 6.25 -2.46 -5.29
C ARG A 117 6.40 -3.95 -5.00
N ALA A 118 7.61 -4.48 -5.15
CA ALA A 118 7.95 -5.84 -4.74
C ALA A 118 9.09 -5.81 -3.72
N THR A 119 9.01 -6.68 -2.71
CA THR A 119 10.07 -6.85 -1.70
C THR A 119 10.61 -8.27 -1.65
N PHE A 120 11.86 -8.36 -1.22
CA PHE A 120 12.64 -9.59 -1.21
C PHE A 120 13.48 -9.65 0.07
N MET A 121 13.06 -10.49 1.01
CA MET A 121 13.81 -10.85 2.21
C MET A 121 14.22 -12.32 2.09
N TYR A 122 15.51 -12.57 1.83
CA TYR A 122 15.98 -13.94 1.58
C TYR A 122 15.99 -14.79 2.86
N GLY A 123 16.48 -14.24 3.98
CA GLY A 123 16.44 -14.90 5.27
C GLY A 123 17.03 -16.31 5.31
N ASN A 124 17.90 -16.64 4.34
CA ASN A 124 18.48 -17.96 4.13
C ASN A 124 17.44 -19.10 4.10
N TYR A 125 16.24 -18.88 3.55
CA TYR A 125 15.12 -19.84 3.63
C TYR A 125 15.47 -21.26 3.16
N ASP A 126 16.38 -21.39 2.18
CA ASP A 126 16.81 -22.67 1.61
C ASP A 126 18.12 -23.23 2.21
N GLY A 127 18.70 -22.52 3.18
CA GLY A 127 19.93 -22.93 3.86
C GLY A 127 21.21 -22.86 3.03
N LYS A 128 21.17 -22.34 1.79
CA LYS A 128 22.36 -22.28 0.92
C LYS A 128 23.27 -21.09 1.20
N ASN A 129 22.74 -20.03 1.81
CA ASN A 129 23.44 -18.79 2.14
C ASN A 129 24.20 -18.21 0.94
N SER A 130 23.57 -18.24 -0.24
CA SER A 130 24.16 -17.81 -1.51
C SER A 130 23.49 -16.56 -2.04
N SER A 131 24.22 -15.80 -2.87
CA SER A 131 23.62 -14.70 -3.63
C SER A 131 22.62 -15.25 -4.65
N VAL A 132 21.53 -14.51 -4.86
CA VAL A 132 20.48 -14.85 -5.84
C VAL A 132 20.32 -13.70 -6.83
N GLU A 133 20.28 -14.02 -8.13
CA GLU A 133 20.00 -13.05 -9.19
C GLU A 133 18.86 -13.53 -10.12
N PHE A 134 17.97 -12.61 -10.47
CA PHE A 134 16.85 -12.82 -11.39
C PHE A 134 16.34 -11.49 -11.92
N ASP A 135 15.53 -11.51 -12.98
CA ASP A 135 14.95 -10.28 -13.54
C ASP A 135 13.48 -10.14 -13.17
N LEU A 136 13.06 -8.92 -12.84
CA LEU A 136 11.66 -8.55 -12.69
C LEU A 136 11.11 -7.97 -13.99
N HIS A 137 9.87 -8.31 -14.29
CA HIS A 137 9.12 -7.78 -15.42
C HIS A 137 7.72 -7.33 -14.99
N ILE A 138 7.21 -6.28 -15.63
CA ILE A 138 5.79 -5.89 -15.56
C ILE A 138 5.18 -6.17 -16.93
N GLY A 139 4.25 -7.14 -16.98
CA GLY A 139 3.84 -7.75 -18.23
C GLY A 139 5.07 -8.31 -18.96
N VAL A 140 5.22 -7.98 -20.24
CA VAL A 140 6.37 -8.40 -21.05
C VAL A 140 7.60 -7.49 -20.90
N ASN A 141 7.47 -6.36 -20.22
CA ASN A 141 8.53 -5.34 -20.16
C ASN A 141 9.49 -5.62 -19.00
N HIS A 142 10.80 -5.58 -19.28
CA HIS A 142 11.82 -5.66 -18.24
C HIS A 142 11.71 -4.46 -17.29
N TRP A 143 11.68 -4.75 -15.99
CA TRP A 143 11.60 -3.77 -14.93
C TRP A 143 12.95 -3.56 -14.27
N LYS A 144 13.55 -4.62 -13.70
CA LYS A 144 14.79 -4.49 -12.91
C LYS A 144 15.47 -5.85 -12.75
N LYS A 145 16.80 -5.90 -12.94
CA LYS A 145 17.63 -7.01 -12.45
C LYS A 145 17.76 -6.91 -10.93
N MET A 146 17.43 -7.98 -10.24
CA MET A 146 17.59 -8.12 -8.80
C MET A 146 18.87 -8.90 -8.49
N THR A 147 19.64 -8.39 -7.54
CA THR A 147 20.80 -9.07 -6.95
C THR A 147 20.63 -9.04 -5.44
N ILE A 148 20.34 -10.19 -4.85
CA ILE A 148 20.12 -10.38 -3.42
C ILE A 148 21.37 -11.02 -2.84
N SER A 149 22.16 -10.26 -2.09
CA SER A 149 23.50 -10.67 -1.63
C SER A 149 23.61 -10.81 -0.11
N ASP A 150 22.73 -10.16 0.65
CA ASP A 150 22.68 -10.24 2.11
C ASP A 150 21.34 -10.85 2.56
N PRO A 151 21.34 -12.01 3.25
CA PRO A 151 20.12 -12.65 3.72
C PRO A 151 19.34 -11.82 4.75
N SER A 152 19.97 -10.83 5.40
CA SER A 152 19.35 -9.99 6.44
C SER A 152 18.70 -8.72 5.91
N THR A 153 18.95 -8.38 4.63
CA THR A 153 18.50 -7.13 4.03
C THR A 153 17.20 -7.34 3.25
N ILE A 154 16.25 -6.41 3.44
CA ILE A 154 15.04 -6.32 2.61
C ILE A 154 15.38 -5.50 1.37
N TYR A 155 15.31 -6.12 0.20
CA TYR A 155 15.49 -5.45 -1.07
C TYR A 155 14.13 -5.02 -1.62
N THR A 156 14.05 -3.80 -2.17
CA THR A 156 12.81 -3.25 -2.73
C THR A 156 12.99 -2.86 -4.20
N ALA A 157 12.00 -3.18 -5.01
CA ALA A 157 11.82 -2.64 -6.35
C ALA A 157 10.51 -1.86 -6.41
N GLU A 158 10.54 -0.64 -6.97
CA GLU A 158 9.34 0.15 -7.25
C GLU A 158 9.32 0.63 -8.71
N ALA A 159 8.14 0.64 -9.31
CA ALA A 159 7.89 1.28 -10.59
C ALA A 159 6.47 1.85 -10.71
N LEU A 160 6.34 2.92 -11.47
CA LEU A 160 5.07 3.37 -12.00
C LEU A 160 4.84 2.74 -13.35
N SER A 161 3.70 2.08 -13.51
CA SER A 161 3.30 1.43 -14.76
C SER A 161 1.87 1.83 -15.15
N PHE A 162 1.60 1.79 -16.45
CA PHE A 162 0.30 2.11 -17.02
C PHE A 162 -0.48 0.82 -17.30
N ALA A 163 -1.67 0.67 -16.72
CA ALA A 163 -2.51 -0.48 -16.97
C ALA A 163 -3.31 -0.30 -18.27
N THR A 164 -3.04 -1.12 -19.28
CA THR A 164 -3.78 -1.12 -20.56
C THR A 164 -5.04 -1.98 -20.52
N ASP A 165 -5.17 -2.83 -19.50
CA ASP A 165 -6.29 -3.73 -19.25
C ASP A 165 -6.75 -3.68 -17.78
N ASN A 166 -7.74 -4.50 -17.42
CA ASN A 166 -8.26 -4.64 -16.06
C ASN A 166 -7.41 -5.53 -15.13
N PHE A 167 -6.22 -5.91 -15.59
CA PHE A 167 -5.21 -6.66 -14.83
C PHE A 167 -3.81 -6.17 -15.21
N THR A 168 -2.84 -6.52 -14.37
CA THR A 168 -1.41 -6.42 -14.71
C THR A 168 -0.71 -7.68 -14.21
N SER A 169 0.46 -7.98 -14.78
CA SER A 169 1.26 -9.13 -14.34
C SER A 169 2.62 -8.67 -13.86
N VAL A 170 3.10 -9.28 -12.78
CA VAL A 170 4.47 -9.08 -12.28
C VAL A 170 5.17 -10.42 -12.33
N CYS A 171 6.25 -10.50 -13.10
CA CYS A 171 6.93 -11.75 -13.36
C CYS A 171 8.36 -11.74 -12.85
N LEU A 172 8.77 -12.87 -12.27
CA LEU A 172 10.16 -13.19 -11.94
C LEU A 172 10.70 -14.10 -13.04
N ILE A 173 11.86 -13.75 -13.59
CA ILE A 173 12.53 -14.48 -14.65
C ILE A 173 13.82 -15.08 -14.11
N ASP A 174 13.91 -16.40 -14.14
CA ASP A 174 15.14 -17.11 -13.79
C ASP A 174 16.21 -16.84 -14.86
N THR A 175 17.35 -16.32 -14.42
CA THR A 175 18.53 -16.04 -15.26
C THR A 175 19.68 -17.02 -14.99
N GLY A 176 19.45 -18.07 -14.19
CA GLY A 176 20.45 -19.03 -13.74
C GLY A 176 21.30 -18.56 -12.55
N GLY A 177 20.96 -17.40 -11.97
CA GLY A 177 21.67 -16.78 -10.84
C GLY A 177 21.22 -17.25 -9.46
N GLY A 178 20.45 -18.33 -9.37
CA GLY A 178 19.80 -18.80 -8.15
C GLY A 178 18.28 -18.87 -8.31
N THR A 179 17.57 -19.33 -7.28
CA THR A 179 16.11 -19.53 -7.35
C THR A 179 15.37 -18.20 -7.10
N PRO A 180 14.60 -17.67 -8.07
CA PRO A 180 13.79 -16.48 -7.85
C PRO A 180 12.79 -16.69 -6.71
N PHE A 181 12.50 -15.62 -5.96
CA PHE A 181 11.52 -15.65 -4.89
C PHE A 181 10.90 -14.26 -4.70
N MET A 182 9.79 -14.16 -3.97
CA MET A 182 9.14 -12.89 -3.62
C MET A 182 8.58 -12.96 -2.20
N SER A 183 8.77 -11.91 -1.41
CA SER A 183 8.25 -11.82 -0.03
C SER A 183 6.92 -11.04 0.02
N SER A 184 6.85 -9.89 -0.65
CA SER A 184 5.58 -9.17 -0.77
C SER A 184 5.42 -8.48 -2.13
N LEU A 185 4.17 -8.27 -2.52
CA LEU A 185 3.80 -7.56 -3.74
C LEU A 185 2.64 -6.59 -3.47
N GLU A 186 2.86 -5.33 -3.77
CA GLU A 186 1.87 -4.27 -3.61
C GLU A 186 1.56 -3.58 -4.95
N LEU A 187 0.29 -3.24 -5.14
CA LEU A 187 -0.19 -2.36 -6.20
C LEU A 187 -1.03 -1.23 -5.60
N ARG A 188 -0.67 0.01 -5.95
CA ARG A 188 -1.37 1.23 -5.52
C ARG A 188 -1.85 2.01 -6.74
N PRO A 189 -3.16 2.12 -6.99
CA PRO A 189 -3.68 3.02 -8.01
C PRO A 189 -3.29 4.46 -7.68
N LEU A 190 -2.85 5.22 -8.68
CA LEU A 190 -2.63 6.66 -8.54
C LEU A 190 -3.87 7.44 -8.98
N GLU A 191 -3.99 8.67 -8.48
CA GLU A 191 -5.01 9.58 -8.97
C GLU A 191 -4.79 9.90 -10.46
N ASN A 192 -5.89 9.97 -11.21
CA ASN A 192 -5.85 10.21 -12.64
C ASN A 192 -5.06 11.50 -12.97
N GLY A 193 -4.13 11.40 -13.91
CA GLY A 193 -3.31 12.52 -14.37
C GLY A 193 -1.98 12.67 -13.63
N LEU A 194 -1.81 12.06 -12.45
CA LEU A 194 -0.50 12.01 -11.80
C LEU A 194 0.49 11.23 -12.67
N TYR A 195 1.66 11.83 -12.92
CA TYR A 195 2.74 11.26 -13.74
C TYR A 195 2.38 10.94 -15.20
N ARG A 196 1.25 11.43 -15.73
CA ARG A 196 0.78 11.12 -17.10
C ARG A 196 1.77 11.46 -18.22
N GLU A 197 2.65 12.44 -17.97
CA GLU A 197 3.65 12.91 -18.94
C GLU A 197 4.85 11.95 -19.03
N TYR A 198 5.04 11.10 -18.02
CA TYR A 198 6.19 10.21 -17.89
C TYR A 198 5.82 8.72 -17.97
N VAL A 199 4.55 8.39 -17.72
CA VAL A 199 4.05 7.02 -17.68
C VAL A 199 2.92 6.84 -18.68
N ASN A 200 3.11 5.91 -19.61
CA ASN A 200 2.13 5.56 -20.65
C ASN A 200 2.26 4.07 -21.02
N ALA A 201 1.46 3.58 -21.96
CA ALA A 201 1.44 2.17 -22.34
C ALA A 201 2.80 1.61 -22.83
N SER A 202 3.72 2.47 -23.29
CA SER A 202 5.05 2.09 -23.77
C SER A 202 6.18 2.53 -22.84
N GLN A 203 5.86 3.22 -21.74
CA GLN A 203 6.86 3.82 -20.86
C GLN A 203 6.46 3.68 -19.40
N SER A 204 7.33 3.05 -18.63
CA SER A 204 7.23 2.96 -17.16
C SER A 204 8.38 3.73 -16.51
N VAL A 205 8.20 4.14 -15.26
CA VAL A 205 9.22 4.86 -14.48
C VAL A 205 9.66 3.99 -13.32
N VAL A 206 10.95 3.70 -13.22
CA VAL A 206 11.52 2.90 -12.12
C VAL A 206 12.05 3.83 -11.03
N LEU A 207 11.83 3.47 -9.76
CA LEU A 207 12.37 4.24 -8.65
C LEU A 207 13.89 4.08 -8.58
N VAL A 208 14.61 5.21 -8.64
CA VAL A 208 16.05 5.28 -8.35
C VAL A 208 16.27 5.68 -6.89
N THR A 209 15.62 6.74 -6.46
CA THR A 209 15.74 7.26 -5.09
C THR A 209 14.47 7.98 -4.68
N ARG A 210 14.08 7.82 -3.41
CA ARG A 210 13.08 8.65 -2.75
C ARG A 210 13.76 9.31 -1.57
N ARG A 211 13.59 10.62 -1.42
CA ARG A 211 14.17 11.41 -0.33
C ARG A 211 13.08 12.27 0.28
N ASN A 212 12.92 12.17 1.59
CA ASN A 212 12.06 13.06 2.35
C ASN A 212 12.93 14.14 2.99
N MET A 213 12.94 15.34 2.38
CA MET A 213 13.80 16.43 2.82
C MET A 213 13.18 17.14 4.03
N GLY A 214 13.93 17.26 5.12
CA GLY A 214 13.48 17.99 6.32
C GLY A 214 12.52 17.23 7.24
N ALA A 215 12.33 15.92 7.03
CA ALA A 215 11.42 15.11 7.85
C ALA A 215 12.10 14.41 9.03
N THR A 216 11.33 14.22 10.11
CA THR A 216 11.70 13.37 11.26
C THR A 216 11.20 11.92 11.11
N LYS A 217 10.43 11.61 10.06
CA LYS A 217 9.90 10.27 9.78
C LYS A 217 9.98 9.92 8.29
N SER A 218 10.17 8.64 8.02
CA SER A 218 10.00 8.03 6.71
C SER A 218 8.52 7.88 6.37
N LEU A 219 8.13 8.20 5.13
CA LEU A 219 6.82 7.86 4.56
C LEU A 219 7.01 6.62 3.67
N ARG A 220 6.25 5.56 3.95
CA ARG A 220 6.15 4.37 3.09
C ARG A 220 5.20 4.63 1.94
#